data_AF-A0A2D7SZ17-F1
#
_entry.id   AF-A0A2D7SZ17-F1
#
_cell.length_a   1.000
_cell.length_b   1.000
_cell.length_c   1.000
_cell.angle_alpha   90.00
_cell.angle_beta   90.00
_cell.angle_gamma   90.00
#
_symmetry.space_group_name_H-M   'P 1'
#
loop_
_entity.id
_entity.type
_entity.pdbx_description
1 polymer ?
#
loop_
_entity_poly.entity_id
_entity_poly.type
_entity_poly.pdbx_seq_one_letter_code
_entity_poly.pdbx_strand_id
1 'polypeptide(L)'
;MDLYKILKVSAIGLSLLGIVFVLLILSDVLSGIDMILYNAYVVLFIIISSVLYFGLKNMFSDKSNLMTTLKMIGSFLGLFALCFILASGEETLMREGKILSATSSKFIGAALFMFYSLIIIASGTMLFFGFIKTENNLTWQEDHHQKLMQDQWLTLLSYY
;
A
#
# COMPACT_ATOMS: atom_id res chain seq x y z
N MET A 1 -18.91 -4.93 -10.26
CA MET A 1 -18.93 -3.76 -11.17
C MET A 1 -17.53 -3.64 -11.77
N ASP A 2 -17.39 -3.39 -13.07
CA ASP A 2 -16.07 -3.35 -13.73
C ASP A 2 -15.13 -2.35 -13.06
N LEU A 3 -13.94 -2.80 -12.65
CA LEU A 3 -12.86 -1.98 -12.07
C LEU A 3 -12.54 -0.73 -12.92
N TYR A 4 -12.72 -0.85 -14.24
CA TYR A 4 -12.59 0.26 -15.16
C TYR A 4 -13.54 1.43 -14.83
N LYS A 5 -14.78 1.16 -14.39
CA LYS A 5 -15.75 2.19 -14.03
C LYS A 5 -15.37 2.92 -12.74
N ILE A 6 -14.87 2.21 -11.71
CA ILE A 6 -14.51 2.85 -10.43
C ILE A 6 -13.27 3.74 -10.57
N LEU A 7 -12.25 3.27 -11.30
CA LEU A 7 -11.03 4.04 -11.59
C LEU A 7 -11.32 5.26 -12.47
N LYS A 8 -12.24 5.12 -13.43
CA LYS A 8 -12.66 6.24 -14.27
C LYS A 8 -13.36 7.33 -13.45
N VAL A 9 -14.23 6.95 -12.51
CA VAL A 9 -14.95 7.91 -11.66
C VAL A 9 -14.00 8.62 -10.67
N SER A 10 -13.03 7.92 -10.08
CA SER A 10 -12.04 8.56 -9.19
C SER A 10 -11.07 9.47 -9.95
N ALA A 11 -10.63 9.08 -11.15
CA ALA A 11 -9.77 9.89 -12.01
C ALA A 11 -10.46 11.18 -12.48
N ILE A 12 -11.74 11.09 -12.85
CA ILE A 12 -12.56 12.27 -13.22
C ILE A 12 -12.73 13.19 -12.00
N GLY A 13 -12.98 12.62 -10.82
CA GLY A 13 -13.09 13.38 -9.57
C GLY A 13 -11.81 14.16 -9.22
N LEU A 14 -10.64 13.51 -9.34
CA LEU A 14 -9.34 14.17 -9.10
C LEU A 14 -9.04 15.26 -10.13
N SER A 15 -9.39 15.03 -11.40
CA SER A 15 -9.17 15.99 -12.48
C SER A 15 -10.00 17.26 -12.27
N LEU A 16 -11.29 17.14 -11.99
CA LEU A 16 -12.18 18.27 -11.70
C LEU A 16 -11.66 19.12 -10.52
N LEU A 17 -11.14 18.47 -9.48
CA LEU A 17 -10.60 19.14 -8.30
C LEU A 17 -9.35 19.98 -8.63
N GLY A 18 -8.48 19.47 -9.51
CA GLY A 18 -7.30 20.21 -10.00
C GLY A 18 -7.67 21.45 -10.81
N ILE A 19 -8.70 21.37 -11.67
CA ILE A 19 -9.18 22.54 -12.45
C ILE A 19 -9.70 23.63 -11.52
N VAL A 20 -10.47 23.25 -10.49
CA VAL A 20 -11.01 24.21 -9.50
C VAL A 20 -9.85 24.94 -8.79
N PHE A 21 -8.78 24.23 -8.42
CA PHE A 21 -7.62 24.83 -7.77
C PHE A 21 -6.93 25.89 -8.64
N VAL A 22 -6.75 25.61 -9.94
CA VAL A 22 -6.13 26.56 -10.89
C VAL A 22 -6.99 27.81 -11.07
N LEU A 23 -8.31 27.66 -11.21
CA LEU A 23 -9.24 28.79 -11.34
C LEU A 23 -9.28 29.67 -10.08
N LEU A 24 -9.16 29.05 -8.90
CA LEU A 24 -9.16 29.77 -7.64
C LEU A 24 -7.90 30.62 -7.44
N ILE A 25 -6.75 30.12 -7.88
CA ILE A 25 -5.49 30.88 -7.89
C ILE A 25 -5.55 32.03 -8.91
N LEU A 26 -6.20 31.82 -10.06
CA LEU A 26 -6.27 32.81 -11.14
C LEU A 26 -7.23 33.98 -10.86
N SER A 27 -8.18 33.81 -9.93
CA SER A 27 -9.23 34.80 -9.65
C SER A 27 -8.78 35.99 -8.78
N ASP A 28 -7.47 36.15 -8.54
CA ASP A 28 -6.80 37.26 -7.85
C ASP A 28 -7.69 38.06 -6.88
N VAL A 29 -8.18 37.39 -5.84
CA VAL A 29 -9.05 37.98 -4.81
C VAL A 29 -8.21 38.76 -3.78
N LEU A 30 -7.60 39.83 -4.27
CA LEU A 30 -7.23 41.15 -3.72
C LEU A 30 -6.92 41.41 -2.21
N SER A 31 -6.62 40.43 -1.34
CA SER A 31 -6.04 40.80 -0.02
C SER A 31 -5.06 39.79 0.57
N GLY A 32 -3.78 40.12 0.34
CA GLY A 32 -2.55 39.70 1.02
C GLY A 32 -2.61 38.54 2.01
N ILE A 33 -2.00 37.41 1.63
CA ILE A 33 -1.56 36.28 2.48
C ILE A 33 -2.66 35.55 3.27
N ASP A 34 -3.49 36.24 4.04
CA ASP A 34 -4.55 35.63 4.85
C ASP A 34 -5.68 35.04 3.99
N MET A 35 -6.07 35.69 2.88
CA MET A 35 -7.06 35.10 1.96
C MET A 35 -6.52 33.91 1.17
N ILE A 36 -5.23 33.91 0.81
CA ILE A 36 -4.61 32.75 0.14
C ILE A 36 -4.58 31.55 1.09
N LEU A 37 -4.29 31.78 2.37
CA LEU A 37 -4.24 30.76 3.41
C LEU A 37 -5.63 30.23 3.73
N TYR A 38 -6.62 31.11 3.89
CA TYR A 38 -8.01 30.73 4.13
C TYR A 38 -8.54 29.86 2.99
N ASN A 39 -8.26 30.26 1.74
CA ASN A 39 -8.67 29.50 0.58
C ASN A 39 -7.95 28.14 0.47
N ALA A 40 -6.66 28.09 0.80
CA ALA A 40 -5.90 26.84 0.86
C ALA A 40 -6.50 25.87 1.90
N TYR A 41 -6.92 26.35 3.07
CA TYR A 41 -7.61 25.52 4.07
C TYR A 41 -8.97 25.01 3.58
N VAL A 42 -9.75 25.84 2.89
CA VAL A 42 -11.04 25.43 2.30
C VAL A 42 -10.85 24.33 1.26
N VAL A 43 -9.88 24.50 0.36
CA VAL A 43 -9.57 23.49 -0.66
C VAL A 43 -9.01 22.23 -0.02
N LEU A 44 -8.11 22.35 0.96
CA LEU A 44 -7.57 21.21 1.71
C LEU A 44 -8.69 20.44 2.42
N PHE A 45 -9.65 21.13 3.02
CA PHE A 45 -10.81 20.51 3.66
C PHE A 45 -11.66 19.72 2.64
N ILE A 46 -11.91 20.30 1.46
CA ILE A 46 -12.62 19.64 0.37
C ILE A 46 -11.87 18.43 -0.18
N ILE A 47 -10.55 18.51 -0.36
CA ILE A 47 -9.71 17.41 -0.81
C ILE A 47 -9.76 16.28 0.22
N ILE A 48 -9.53 16.59 1.50
CA ILE A 48 -9.58 15.61 2.58
C ILE A 48 -10.96 14.95 2.62
N SER A 49 -12.05 15.73 2.59
CA SER A 49 -13.41 15.18 2.60
C SER A 49 -13.69 14.32 1.37
N SER A 50 -13.23 14.71 0.19
CA SER A 50 -13.41 13.94 -1.05
C SER A 50 -12.58 12.66 -1.06
N VAL A 51 -11.32 12.72 -0.63
CA VAL A 51 -10.42 11.57 -0.53
C VAL A 51 -10.90 10.59 0.53
N LEU A 52 -11.37 11.05 1.69
CA LEU A 52 -12.00 10.16 2.68
C LEU A 52 -13.26 9.54 2.11
N TYR A 53 -14.16 10.32 1.51
CA TYR A 53 -15.40 9.79 0.95
C TYR A 53 -15.13 8.77 -0.16
N PHE A 54 -14.25 9.08 -1.12
CA PHE A 54 -13.86 8.15 -2.18
C PHE A 54 -13.08 6.96 -1.65
N GLY A 55 -12.18 7.16 -0.70
CA GLY A 55 -11.40 6.09 -0.07
C GLY A 55 -12.31 5.08 0.64
N LEU A 56 -13.19 5.55 1.52
CA LEU A 56 -14.17 4.70 2.20
C LEU A 56 -15.14 4.06 1.20
N LYS A 57 -15.69 4.83 0.26
CA LYS A 57 -16.62 4.30 -0.73
C LYS A 57 -15.96 3.22 -1.58
N ASN A 58 -14.72 3.42 -2.01
CA ASN A 58 -13.94 2.45 -2.78
C ASN A 58 -13.60 1.20 -1.95
N MET A 59 -13.29 1.34 -0.66
CA MET A 59 -13.03 0.20 0.24
C MET A 59 -14.30 -0.62 0.54
N PHE A 60 -15.45 0.03 0.73
CA PHE A 60 -16.71 -0.65 1.05
C PHE A 60 -17.51 -1.11 -0.18
N SER A 61 -17.21 -0.63 -1.39
CA SER A 61 -18.02 -0.95 -2.58
C SER A 61 -17.91 -2.41 -3.02
N ASP A 62 -16.79 -3.08 -2.75
CA ASP A 62 -16.55 -4.47 -3.15
C ASP A 62 -16.17 -5.33 -1.96
N LYS A 63 -16.97 -6.35 -1.65
CA LYS A 63 -16.72 -7.32 -0.57
C LYS A 63 -15.35 -8.01 -0.70
N SER A 64 -14.88 -8.22 -1.93
CA SER A 64 -13.57 -8.81 -2.25
C SER A 64 -12.41 -7.86 -1.94
N ASN A 65 -12.54 -6.57 -2.31
CA ASN A 65 -11.52 -5.56 -2.02
C ASN A 65 -11.47 -5.26 -0.51
N LEU A 66 -12.63 -5.22 0.15
CA LEU A 66 -12.73 -5.05 1.60
C LEU A 66 -11.95 -6.14 2.34
N MET A 67 -12.15 -7.42 1.98
CA MET A 67 -11.44 -8.53 2.61
C MET A 67 -9.93 -8.48 2.36
N THR A 68 -9.49 -8.06 1.17
CA THR A 68 -8.06 -7.93 0.84
C THR A 68 -7.42 -6.79 1.64
N THR A 69 -8.04 -5.60 1.64
CA THR A 69 -7.57 -4.46 2.43
C THR A 69 -7.62 -4.75 3.93
N LEU A 70 -8.64 -5.47 4.40
CA LEU A 70 -8.76 -5.87 5.81
C LEU A 70 -7.68 -6.90 6.21
N LYS A 71 -7.31 -7.83 5.31
CA LYS A 71 -6.18 -8.74 5.54
C LYS A 71 -4.84 -7.98 5.56
N MET A 72 -4.65 -7.01 4.68
CA MET A 72 -3.43 -6.19 4.65
C MET A 72 -3.31 -5.32 5.90
N ILE A 73 -4.36 -4.54 6.22
CA ILE A 73 -4.36 -3.68 7.40
C ILE A 73 -4.34 -4.51 8.68
N GLY A 74 -5.03 -5.66 8.71
CA GLY A 74 -5.06 -6.56 9.85
C GLY A 74 -3.72 -7.24 10.09
N SER A 75 -3.02 -7.67 9.03
CA SER A 75 -1.66 -8.20 9.15
C SER A 75 -0.66 -7.12 9.59
N PHE A 76 -0.82 -5.88 9.10
CA PHE A 76 0.02 -4.75 9.50
C PHE A 76 -0.22 -4.34 10.96
N LEU A 77 -1.48 -4.25 11.39
CA LEU A 77 -1.85 -3.96 12.78
C LEU A 77 -1.47 -5.11 13.72
N GLY A 78 -1.62 -6.35 13.26
CA GLY A 78 -1.21 -7.54 14.02
C GLY A 78 0.30 -7.54 14.28
N LEU A 79 1.10 -7.20 13.26
CA LEU A 79 2.53 -7.03 13.43
C LEU A 79 2.89 -5.84 14.32
N PHE A 80 2.19 -4.72 14.17
CA PHE A 80 2.36 -3.54 15.03
C PHE A 80 2.05 -3.87 16.50
N ALA A 81 0.96 -4.59 16.76
CA ALA A 81 0.59 -5.05 18.09
C ALA A 81 1.60 -6.07 18.65
N LEU A 82 2.08 -7.00 17.81
CA LEU A 82 3.12 -7.96 18.18
C LEU A 82 4.42 -7.23 18.58
N CYS A 83 4.86 -6.26 17.77
CA CYS A 83 6.01 -5.43 18.11
C CYS A 83 5.75 -4.52 19.31
N PHE A 84 4.53 -4.02 19.52
CA PHE A 84 4.18 -3.19 20.67
C PHE A 84 4.17 -3.98 21.98
N ILE A 85 3.72 -5.24 21.96
CA ILE A 85 3.73 -6.16 23.10
C ILE A 85 5.16 -6.67 23.37
N LEU A 86 5.89 -7.05 22.32
CA LEU A 86 7.31 -7.42 22.43
C LEU A 86 8.18 -6.22 22.84
N ALA A 87 7.75 -4.99 22.56
CA ALA A 87 8.36 -3.76 23.03
C ALA A 87 8.06 -3.44 24.53
N SER A 88 7.64 -4.42 25.32
CA SER A 88 7.57 -4.31 26.78
C SER A 88 8.52 -5.34 27.42
N GLY A 89 9.72 -4.88 27.75
CA GLY A 89 10.71 -5.72 28.41
C GLY A 89 12.05 -5.04 28.71
N GLU A 90 12.04 -3.84 29.29
CA GLU A 90 12.92 -3.45 30.42
C GLU A 90 12.73 -1.98 30.80
N GLU A 91 12.68 -1.77 32.11
CA GLU A 91 12.78 -0.51 32.83
C GLU A 91 14.13 0.18 32.55
N THR A 92 14.35 0.69 31.34
CA THR A 92 15.42 1.70 31.17
C THR A 92 14.87 3.05 31.59
N LEU A 93 14.95 3.29 32.89
CA LEU A 93 14.90 4.60 33.50
C LEU A 93 15.77 5.55 32.66
N MET A 94 15.15 6.54 32.01
CA MET A 94 15.90 7.73 31.62
C MET A 94 16.49 8.32 32.91
N ARG A 95 17.79 8.60 32.84
CA ARG A 95 18.68 9.09 33.89
C ARG A 95 18.20 10.31 34.67
N GLU A 96 17.07 10.93 34.36
CA GLU A 96 16.62 12.15 35.02
C GLU A 96 15.09 12.18 35.17
N GLY A 97 14.62 12.02 36.41
CA GLY A 97 13.22 12.03 36.82
C GLY A 97 12.45 13.28 36.41
N LYS A 98 12.06 13.36 35.13
CA LYS A 98 11.09 14.31 34.63
C LYS A 98 10.38 13.69 33.42
N ILE A 99 9.13 13.29 33.65
CA ILE A 99 8.19 12.91 32.61
C ILE A 99 7.90 14.13 31.71
N LEU A 100 8.50 14.18 30.51
CA LEU A 100 7.99 15.03 29.43
C LEU A 100 8.23 14.36 28.07
N SER A 101 7.11 14.00 27.42
CA SER A 101 6.95 13.31 26.12
C SER A 101 7.44 11.84 26.00
N ALA A 102 7.17 11.03 27.03
CA ALA A 102 7.36 9.56 26.98
C ALA A 102 6.56 8.87 25.85
N THR A 103 5.41 9.43 25.46
CA THR A 103 4.51 8.84 24.46
C THR A 103 5.08 8.88 23.04
N SER A 104 5.60 10.02 22.57
CA SER A 104 6.13 10.15 21.20
C SER A 104 7.41 9.34 20.97
N SER A 105 8.29 9.27 21.98
CA SER A 105 9.50 8.43 21.91
C SER A 105 9.14 6.95 21.84
N LYS A 106 8.12 6.52 22.59
CA LYS A 106 7.61 5.15 22.55
C LYS A 106 6.98 4.80 21.20
N PHE A 107 6.31 5.75 20.54
CA PHE A 107 5.81 5.56 19.16
C PHE A 107 6.96 5.38 18.15
N ILE A 108 8.01 6.18 18.26
CA ILE A 108 9.20 6.06 17.40
C ILE A 108 9.92 4.72 17.64
N GLY A 109 10.08 4.31 18.91
CA GLY A 109 10.68 3.02 19.27
C GLY A 109 9.87 1.85 18.74
N ALA A 110 8.55 1.87 18.91
CA ALA A 110 7.66 0.86 18.38
C ALA A 110 7.72 0.76 16.84
N ALA A 111 7.81 1.89 16.13
CA ALA A 111 7.95 1.91 14.67
C ALA A 111 9.30 1.33 14.21
N LEU A 112 10.39 1.63 14.91
CA LEU A 112 11.71 1.05 14.66
C LEU A 112 11.69 -0.47 14.84
N PHE A 113 11.15 -0.98 15.96
CA PHE A 113 11.01 -2.42 16.19
C PHE A 113 10.15 -3.10 15.12
N MET A 114 9.05 -2.46 14.69
CA MET A 114 8.21 -2.94 13.59
C MET A 114 8.99 -3.04 12.28
N PHE A 115 9.80 -2.03 11.96
CA PHE A 115 10.60 -2.00 10.74
C PHE A 115 11.64 -3.13 10.71
N TYR A 116 12.34 -3.37 11.83
CA TYR A 116 13.26 -4.51 11.95
C TYR A 116 12.56 -5.85 11.73
N SER A 117 11.36 -6.04 12.28
CA SER A 117 10.59 -7.27 12.09
C SER A 117 10.21 -7.49 10.62
N LEU A 118 9.76 -6.44 9.94
CA LEU A 118 9.43 -6.48 8.51
C LEU A 118 10.63 -6.84 7.64
N ILE A 119 11.82 -6.32 7.95
CA ILE A 119 13.05 -6.64 7.21
C ILE A 119 13.39 -8.13 7.30
N ILE A 120 13.25 -8.73 8.49
CA ILE A 120 13.53 -10.15 8.71
C ILE A 120 12.54 -11.02 7.94
N ILE A 121 11.24 -10.70 8.03
CA ILE A 121 10.18 -11.42 7.32
C ILE A 121 10.33 -11.28 5.80
N ALA A 122 10.62 -10.08 5.30
CA ALA A 122 10.84 -9.81 3.89
C ALA A 122 12.05 -10.57 3.34
N SER A 123 13.18 -10.53 4.06
CA SER A 123 14.39 -11.26 3.68
C SER A 123 14.15 -12.77 3.66
N GLY A 124 13.49 -13.31 4.69
CA GLY A 124 13.18 -14.74 4.77
C GLY A 124 12.24 -15.21 3.66
N THR A 125 11.19 -14.43 3.35
CA THR A 125 10.26 -14.75 2.27
C THR A 125 10.90 -14.65 0.88
N MET A 126 11.76 -13.66 0.64
CA MET A 126 12.49 -13.55 -0.64
C MET A 126 13.45 -14.71 -0.88
N LEU A 127 14.15 -15.18 0.15
CA LEU A 127 15.02 -16.35 0.03
C LEU A 127 14.19 -17.60 -0.30
N PHE A 128 13.10 -17.85 0.43
CA PHE A 128 12.26 -19.03 0.21
C PHE A 128 11.59 -19.03 -1.18
N PHE A 129 11.03 -17.89 -1.61
CA PHE A 129 10.42 -17.77 -2.94
C PHE A 129 11.45 -17.81 -4.07
N GLY A 130 12.66 -17.26 -3.85
CA GLY A 130 13.74 -17.27 -4.84
C GLY A 130 14.20 -18.67 -5.21
N PHE A 131 14.35 -19.56 -4.22
CA PHE A 131 14.75 -20.95 -4.46
C PHE A 131 13.62 -21.77 -5.12
N ILE A 132 12.37 -21.61 -4.66
CA ILE A 132 11.24 -22.42 -5.15
C ILE A 132 10.81 -22.05 -6.58
N LYS A 133 10.89 -20.76 -6.94
CA LYS A 133 10.52 -20.29 -8.29
C LYS A 133 11.46 -20.88 -9.34
N THR A 134 12.74 -21.04 -9.00
CA THR A 134 13.77 -21.51 -9.92
C THR A 134 13.63 -23.01 -10.19
N GLU A 135 13.37 -23.82 -9.16
CA GLU A 135 13.21 -25.27 -9.33
C GLU A 135 11.95 -25.63 -10.14
N ASN A 136 10.81 -25.00 -9.85
CA ASN A 136 9.56 -25.35 -10.52
C ASN A 136 9.53 -24.82 -11.97
N ASN A 137 10.07 -23.64 -12.28
CA ASN A 137 10.07 -23.14 -13.67
C ASN A 137 10.97 -23.96 -14.63
N LEU A 138 12.02 -24.61 -14.12
CA LEU A 138 12.90 -25.43 -14.94
C LEU A 138 12.21 -26.74 -15.37
N THR A 139 11.45 -27.38 -14.48
CA THR A 139 10.72 -28.62 -14.79
C THR A 139 9.59 -28.40 -15.79
N TRP A 140 8.82 -27.30 -15.68
CA TRP A 140 7.76 -26.98 -16.65
C TRP A 140 8.29 -26.60 -18.04
N GLN A 141 9.49 -26.02 -18.12
CA GLN A 141 10.09 -25.58 -19.39
C GLN A 141 10.76 -26.74 -20.15
N GLU A 142 11.37 -27.70 -19.46
CA GLU A 142 11.89 -28.94 -20.07
C GLU A 142 10.75 -29.83 -20.59
N ASP A 143 9.69 -30.05 -19.81
CA ASP A 143 8.56 -30.88 -20.23
C ASP A 143 7.81 -30.30 -21.43
N HIS A 144 7.61 -28.97 -21.48
CA HIS A 144 6.93 -28.35 -22.62
C HIS A 144 7.74 -28.45 -23.92
N HIS A 145 9.06 -28.28 -23.88
CA HIS A 145 9.91 -28.38 -25.06
C HIS A 145 10.03 -29.82 -25.57
N GLN A 146 10.15 -30.81 -24.68
CA GLN A 146 10.17 -32.23 -25.06
C GLN A 146 8.84 -32.66 -25.71
N LYS A 147 7.71 -32.20 -25.16
CA LYS A 147 6.38 -32.52 -25.70
C LYS A 147 6.16 -31.93 -27.11
N LEU A 148 6.59 -30.69 -27.33
CA LEU A 148 6.53 -30.06 -28.65
C LEU A 148 7.42 -30.79 -29.67
N MET A 149 8.63 -31.21 -29.27
CA MET A 149 9.52 -31.98 -30.15
C MET A 149 8.93 -33.34 -30.51
N GLN A 150 8.27 -34.00 -29.56
CA GLN A 150 7.64 -35.30 -29.76
C GLN A 150 6.40 -35.22 -30.65
N ASP A 151 5.54 -34.21 -30.46
CA ASP A 151 4.39 -33.97 -31.33
C ASP A 151 4.83 -33.63 -32.77
N GLN A 152 5.88 -32.81 -32.92
CA GLN A 152 6.45 -32.51 -34.25
C GLN A 152 7.00 -33.79 -34.93
N TRP A 153 7.73 -34.64 -34.21
CA TRP A 153 8.22 -35.91 -34.75
C TRP A 153 7.10 -36.86 -35.20
N LEU A 154 6.03 -36.96 -34.43
CA LEU A 154 4.87 -37.81 -34.78
C LEU A 154 4.15 -37.30 -36.05
N THR A 155 4.06 -35.98 -36.24
CA THR A 155 3.46 -35.42 -37.47
C THR A 155 4.31 -35.67 -38.70
N LEU A 156 5.64 -35.68 -38.57
CA LEU A 156 6.56 -35.96 -39.68
C LEU A 156 6.54 -37.44 -40.06
N LEU A 157 6.45 -38.35 -39.08
CA LEU A 157 6.34 -39.80 -39.34
C LEU A 157 4.99 -40.21 -39.94
N SER A 158 3.94 -39.42 -39.75
CA SER A 158 2.64 -39.66 -40.39
C SER A 158 2.60 -39.23 -41.86
N TYR A 159 3.59 -38.49 -42.33
CA TYR A 159 3.64 -37.89 -43.68
C TYR A 159 4.55 -38.66 -44.66
N TYR A 160 5.25 -39.69 -44.18
CA TYR A 160 6.16 -40.55 -44.94
C TYR A 160 5.68 -42.00 -44.89
#